data_AF-A0A972ZXB3-F1
#
_entry.id   AF-A0A972ZXB3-F1
#
_cell.length_a   1.000
_cell.length_b   1.000
_cell.length_c   1.000
_cell.angle_alpha   90.00
_cell.angle_beta   90.00
_cell.angle_gamma   90.00
#
_symmetry.space_group_name_H-M   'P 1'
#
loop_
_entity.id
_entity.type
_entity.pdbx_description
1 polymer ?
#
loop_
_entity_poly.entity_id
_entity_poly.type
_entity_poly.pdbx_seq_one_letter_code
_entity_poly.pdbx_strand_id
1 'polypeptide(L)'
;PRPKRKSVSRRHEYTEGQIHHILYGLDFFGDGYGDVPIDDLVPHWEILRDTELPKWIKSNPGTRPPIWWYADSPEDRPLIERAPLYPGDTAKVHVPEPESDYLRRLGLMDEAEIAALNLKGA
;
A
#
# COMPACT_ATOMS: atom_id res chain seq x y z
N PRO A 1 -35.92 -9.40 -25.06
CA PRO A 1 -34.57 -9.94 -25.35
C PRO A 1 -33.47 -8.95 -24.90
N ARG A 2 -32.69 -9.27 -23.85
CA ARG A 2 -31.56 -8.42 -23.44
C ARG A 2 -30.48 -8.46 -24.53
N PRO A 3 -29.94 -7.32 -24.97
CA PRO A 3 -28.87 -7.29 -25.94
C PRO A 3 -27.65 -8.03 -25.38
N LYS A 4 -27.03 -8.89 -26.21
CA LYS A 4 -25.82 -9.63 -25.83
C LYS A 4 -24.73 -8.62 -25.47
N ARG A 5 -24.32 -8.63 -24.20
CA ARG A 5 -23.14 -7.89 -23.72
C ARG A 5 -21.95 -8.32 -24.57
N LYS A 6 -21.35 -7.37 -25.29
CA LYS A 6 -20.09 -7.58 -26.00
C LYS A 6 -19.00 -7.85 -24.96
N SER A 7 -18.33 -9.00 -25.06
CA SER A 7 -17.12 -9.27 -24.29
C SER A 7 -16.03 -8.32 -24.76
N VAL A 8 -15.77 -7.27 -23.98
CA VAL A 8 -14.67 -6.35 -24.22
C VAL A 8 -13.36 -7.12 -24.00
N SER A 9 -12.52 -7.14 -25.02
CA SER A 9 -11.21 -7.78 -25.05
C SER A 9 -10.31 -7.27 -23.91
N ARG A 10 -9.89 -8.18 -23.01
CA ARG A 10 -9.00 -7.93 -21.87
C ARG A 10 -7.52 -7.83 -22.28
N ARG A 11 -7.09 -6.69 -22.83
CA ARG A 11 -5.68 -6.24 -22.87
C ARG A 11 -5.66 -4.80 -22.30
N HIS A 12 -5.28 -4.59 -21.05
CA HIS A 12 -3.91 -4.40 -20.49
C HIS A 12 -3.21 -3.09 -20.87
N GLU A 13 -3.89 -1.94 -20.81
CA GLU A 13 -3.21 -0.65 -20.75
C GLU A 13 -3.92 0.23 -19.71
N TYR A 14 -3.68 -0.05 -18.42
CA TYR A 14 -3.92 0.98 -17.42
C TYR A 14 -3.04 2.18 -17.77
N THR A 15 -3.61 3.37 -17.81
CA THR A 15 -2.81 4.58 -17.94
C THR A 15 -1.99 4.78 -16.67
N GLU A 16 -0.87 5.51 -16.77
CA GLU A 16 -0.06 5.84 -15.59
C GLU A 16 -0.89 6.53 -14.50
N GLY A 17 -1.86 7.37 -14.89
CA GLY A 17 -2.80 8.00 -13.96
C GLY A 17 -3.73 6.99 -13.26
N GLN A 18 -4.18 5.95 -13.95
CA GLN A 18 -4.98 4.89 -13.33
C GLN A 18 -4.14 4.03 -12.38
N ILE A 19 -2.90 3.69 -12.76
CA ILE A 19 -1.97 2.97 -11.89
C ILE A 19 -1.69 3.81 -10.63
N HIS A 20 -1.39 5.10 -10.81
CA HIS A 20 -1.19 6.03 -9.71
C HIS A 20 -2.40 6.05 -8.77
N HIS A 21 -3.61 6.16 -9.32
CA HIS A 21 -4.83 6.18 -8.53
C HIS A 21 -5.01 4.88 -7.72
N ILE A 22 -4.75 3.72 -8.32
CA ILE A 22 -4.84 2.44 -7.61
C ILE A 22 -3.79 2.35 -6.50
N LEU A 23 -2.54 2.70 -6.78
CA LEU A 23 -1.45 2.52 -5.82
C LEU A 23 -1.57 3.47 -4.62
N TYR A 24 -1.80 4.75 -4.87
CA TYR A 24 -1.75 5.79 -3.84
C TYR A 24 -3.11 6.08 -3.22
N GLY A 25 -4.19 5.64 -3.87
CA GLY A 25 -5.53 6.05 -3.50
C GLY A 25 -5.71 7.55 -3.53
N LEU A 26 -5.13 8.17 -4.55
CA LEU A 26 -5.23 9.59 -4.87
C LEU A 26 -5.59 9.69 -6.36
N ASP A 27 -6.69 10.36 -6.68
CA ASP A 27 -6.98 10.76 -8.05
C ASP A 27 -5.93 11.78 -8.55
N PHE A 28 -6.04 12.21 -9.80
CA PHE A 28 -5.07 13.16 -10.38
C PHE A 28 -5.09 14.54 -9.68
N PHE A 29 -6.17 14.88 -8.98
CA PHE A 29 -6.33 16.14 -8.25
C PHE A 29 -5.90 16.02 -6.78
N GLY A 30 -5.50 14.83 -6.33
CA GLY A 30 -5.12 14.55 -4.95
C GLY A 30 -6.31 14.30 -4.03
N ASP A 31 -7.52 14.16 -4.60
CA ASP A 31 -8.75 13.89 -3.87
C ASP A 31 -8.88 12.39 -3.63
N GLY A 32 -8.04 11.80 -2.77
CA GLY A 32 -8.27 10.43 -2.27
C GLY A 32 -8.59 9.40 -3.36
N TYR A 33 -9.36 8.36 -3.03
CA TYR A 33 -9.94 7.47 -4.05
C TYR A 33 -11.06 8.15 -4.88
N GLY A 34 -11.17 9.48 -4.83
CA GLY A 34 -12.34 10.24 -5.25
C GLY A 34 -13.60 9.73 -4.55
N ASP A 35 -14.66 9.56 -5.34
CA ASP A 35 -15.89 8.87 -4.96
C ASP A 35 -15.82 7.35 -5.18
N VAL A 36 -14.66 6.79 -5.57
CA VAL A 36 -14.54 5.35 -5.86
C VAL A 36 -14.38 4.59 -4.53
N PRO A 37 -15.30 3.67 -4.20
CA PRO A 37 -15.15 2.80 -3.05
C PRO A 37 -13.88 1.97 -3.16
N ILE A 38 -13.20 1.75 -2.03
CA ILE A 38 -11.97 0.97 -2.02
C ILE A 38 -12.17 -0.48 -2.51
N ASP A 39 -13.34 -1.05 -2.24
CA ASP A 39 -13.73 -2.38 -2.69
C ASP A 39 -13.76 -2.49 -4.23
N ASP A 40 -14.03 -1.38 -4.92
CA ASP A 40 -14.01 -1.35 -6.39
C ASP A 40 -12.58 -1.34 -6.96
N LEU A 41 -11.58 -1.04 -6.12
CA LEU A 41 -10.17 -0.95 -6.53
C LEU A 41 -9.40 -2.24 -6.31
N VAL A 42 -9.85 -3.10 -5.39
CA VAL A 42 -9.23 -4.40 -5.11
C VAL A 42 -9.08 -5.25 -6.38
N PRO A 43 -10.10 -5.42 -7.25
CA PRO A 43 -9.95 -6.18 -8.50
C PRO A 43 -8.92 -5.58 -9.46
N HIS A 44 -8.74 -4.27 -9.44
CA HIS A 44 -7.74 -3.59 -10.26
C HIS A 44 -6.33 -3.78 -9.70
N TRP A 45 -6.19 -3.74 -8.37
CA TRP A 45 -4.96 -4.08 -7.68
C TRP A 45 -4.54 -5.51 -7.97
N GLU A 46 -5.43 -6.51 -7.90
CA GLU A 46 -5.10 -7.91 -8.19
C GLU A 46 -4.46 -8.09 -9.58
N ILE A 47 -4.87 -7.29 -10.56
CA ILE A 47 -4.32 -7.32 -11.92
C ILE A 47 -2.91 -6.70 -11.96
N LEU A 48 -2.67 -5.64 -11.19
CA LEU A 48 -1.42 -4.88 -11.19
C LEU A 48 -0.40 -5.37 -10.16
N ARG A 49 -0.83 -6.13 -9.14
CA ARG A 49 -0.05 -6.49 -7.95
C ARG A 49 1.30 -7.08 -8.33
N ASP A 50 1.30 -8.10 -9.18
CA ASP A 50 2.51 -8.84 -9.52
C ASP A 50 3.52 -8.00 -10.32
N THR A 51 3.07 -6.90 -10.95
CA THR A 51 3.92 -5.99 -11.72
C THR A 51 4.33 -4.73 -10.96
N GLU A 52 3.42 -4.14 -10.18
CA GLU A 52 3.62 -2.85 -9.52
C GLU A 52 4.15 -2.99 -8.09
N LEU A 53 3.81 -4.07 -7.38
CA LEU A 53 4.33 -4.32 -6.04
C LEU A 53 5.86 -4.45 -6.03
N PRO A 54 6.50 -5.26 -6.91
CA PRO A 54 7.97 -5.35 -6.91
C PRO A 54 8.64 -4.02 -7.28
N LYS A 55 8.04 -3.24 -8.19
CA LYS A 55 8.55 -1.90 -8.55
C LYS A 55 8.48 -0.94 -7.36
N TRP A 56 7.37 -0.98 -6.63
CA TRP A 56 7.20 -0.19 -5.41
C TRP A 56 8.24 -0.56 -4.37
N ILE A 57 8.37 -1.85 -4.04
CA ILE A 57 9.34 -2.36 -3.04
C ILE A 57 10.75 -1.91 -3.38
N LYS A 58 11.14 -2.03 -4.66
CA LYS A 58 12.46 -1.59 -5.13
C LYS A 58 12.70 -0.10 -4.93
N SER A 59 11.68 0.73 -5.12
CA SER A 59 11.79 2.19 -5.05
C SER A 59 11.64 2.72 -3.62
N ASN A 60 10.78 2.06 -2.84
CA ASN A 60 10.38 2.41 -1.49
C ASN A 60 10.52 1.17 -0.57
N PRO A 61 11.75 0.71 -0.31
CA PRO A 61 11.96 -0.43 0.59
C PRO A 61 11.41 -0.11 1.97
N GLY A 62 10.77 -1.09 2.61
CA GLY A 62 10.15 -0.97 3.93
C GLY A 62 8.73 -0.38 3.93
N THR A 63 8.13 -0.13 2.77
CA THR A 63 6.75 0.37 2.67
C THR A 63 5.93 -0.44 1.68
N ARG A 64 4.61 -0.31 1.75
CA ARG A 64 3.67 -0.91 0.79
C ARG A 64 2.72 0.16 0.25
N PRO A 65 2.24 0.05 -1.00
CA PRO A 65 1.27 1.00 -1.52
C PRO A 65 -0.01 0.96 -0.69
N PRO A 66 -0.69 2.09 -0.45
CA PRO A 66 -1.96 2.17 0.28
C PRO A 66 -2.93 1.01 0.01
N ILE A 67 -3.19 0.66 -1.25
CA ILE A 67 -4.12 -0.41 -1.61
C ILE A 67 -3.72 -1.81 -1.09
N TRP A 68 -2.42 -2.06 -0.90
CA TRP A 68 -1.92 -3.32 -0.34
C TRP A 68 -2.40 -3.52 1.10
N TRP A 69 -2.50 -2.44 1.88
CA TRP A 69 -2.97 -2.50 3.27
C TRP A 69 -4.41 -2.98 3.39
N TYR A 70 -5.21 -2.78 2.34
CA TYR A 70 -6.61 -3.20 2.31
C TYR A 70 -6.81 -4.56 1.65
N ALA A 71 -6.01 -4.89 0.64
CA ALA A 71 -6.21 -6.09 -0.17
C ALA A 71 -5.37 -7.30 0.27
N ASP A 72 -4.12 -7.07 0.70
CA ASP A 72 -3.14 -8.15 0.91
C ASP A 72 -2.56 -8.20 2.32
N SER A 73 -2.78 -7.17 3.16
CA SER A 73 -2.26 -7.17 4.53
C SER A 73 -2.85 -8.35 5.30
N PRO A 74 -2.03 -9.26 5.85
CA PRO A 74 -2.53 -10.46 6.53
C PRO A 74 -3.22 -10.14 7.85
N GLU A 75 -2.88 -9.01 8.48
CA GLU A 75 -3.50 -8.52 9.70
C GLU A 75 -3.48 -6.98 9.73
N ASP A 76 -4.25 -6.40 10.66
CA ASP A 76 -4.21 -4.96 10.92
C ASP A 76 -2.86 -4.58 11.57
N ARG A 77 -2.38 -3.36 11.30
CA ARG A 77 -1.18 -2.84 11.98
C ARG A 77 -1.48 -2.63 13.47
N PRO A 78 -0.76 -3.32 14.38
CA PRO A 78 -0.99 -3.16 15.80
C PRO A 78 -0.59 -1.76 16.25
N LEU A 79 -1.29 -1.26 17.28
CA LEU A 79 -0.88 -0.05 17.97
C LEU A 79 0.20 -0.38 19.00
N ILE A 80 1.33 0.32 18.92
CA ILE A 80 2.43 0.22 19.88
C ILE A 80 2.43 1.42 20.82
N GLU A 81 2.84 1.19 22.05
CA GLU A 81 3.11 2.28 22.99
C GLU A 81 4.43 2.96 22.63
N ARG A 82 4.39 4.29 22.47
CA ARG A 82 5.60 5.12 22.36
C ARG A 82 5.70 6.10 23.51
N ALA A 83 6.94 6.47 23.80
CA ALA A 83 7.23 7.59 24.68
C ALA A 83 6.52 8.85 24.19
N PRO A 84 6.08 9.72 25.11
CA PRO A 84 5.43 10.97 24.74
C PRO A 84 6.31 11.82 23.82
N LEU A 85 5.67 12.51 22.87
CA LEU A 85 6.36 13.34 21.89
C LEU A 85 7.00 14.59 22.50
N TYR A 86 6.48 15.05 23.65
CA TYR A 86 6.92 16.28 24.30
C TYR A 86 7.49 16.02 25.69
N PRO A 87 8.64 16.63 26.04
CA PRO A 87 9.19 16.55 27.38
C PRO A 87 8.19 17.08 28.43
N GLY A 88 7.91 16.29 29.47
CA GLY A 88 7.01 16.65 30.55
C GLY A 88 5.61 16.04 30.46
N ASP A 89 5.25 15.47 29.31
CA ASP A 89 4.06 14.63 29.20
C ASP A 89 4.37 13.23 29.78
N THR A 90 3.39 12.64 30.47
CA THR A 90 3.51 11.32 31.12
C THR A 90 2.58 10.30 30.48
N ALA A 91 1.66 10.74 29.61
CA ALA A 91 0.76 9.87 28.91
C ALA A 91 1.52 9.09 27.81
N LYS A 92 1.35 7.77 27.81
CA LYS A 92 1.81 6.94 26.70
C LYS A 92 0.93 7.22 25.48
N VAL A 93 1.57 7.33 24.31
CA VAL A 93 0.83 7.50 23.05
C VAL A 93 0.80 6.15 22.34
N HIS A 94 -0.39 5.72 21.94
CA HIS A 94 -0.56 4.56 21.07
C HIS A 94 -0.47 5.01 19.63
N VAL A 95 0.54 4.54 18.90
CA VAL A 95 0.73 4.83 17.47
C VAL A 95 0.79 3.53 16.68
N PRO A 96 0.39 3.50 15.41
CA PRO A 96 0.59 2.32 14.58
C PRO A 96 2.06 1.89 14.54
N GLU A 97 2.30 0.58 14.64
CA GLU A 97 3.62 -0.05 14.43
C GLU A 97 4.20 0.46 13.10
N PRO A 98 5.45 0.97 13.05
CA PRO A 98 6.08 1.42 11.81
C PRO A 98 5.99 0.36 10.70
N GLU A 99 5.78 0.77 9.45
CA GLU A 99 5.56 -0.18 8.34
C GLU A 99 6.71 -1.17 8.17
N SER A 100 7.94 -0.70 8.24
CA SER A 100 9.12 -1.56 8.16
C SER A 100 9.16 -2.61 9.27
N ASP A 101 8.71 -2.26 10.47
CA ASP A 101 8.73 -3.15 11.63
C ASP A 101 7.63 -4.20 11.50
N TYR A 102 6.44 -3.78 11.06
CA TYR A 102 5.33 -4.66 10.71
C TYR A 102 5.73 -5.69 9.64
N LEU A 103 6.29 -5.22 8.53
CA LEU A 103 6.69 -6.09 7.42
C LEU A 103 7.82 -7.04 7.83
N ARG A 104 8.76 -6.58 8.65
CA ARG A 104 9.84 -7.41 9.19
C ARG A 104 9.30 -8.48 10.14
N ARG A 105 8.41 -8.13 11.05
CA ARG A 105 7.81 -9.05 12.03
C ARG A 105 7.06 -10.19 11.34
N LEU A 106 6.41 -9.89 10.21
CA LEU A 106 5.65 -10.87 9.43
C LEU A 106 6.49 -11.62 8.38
N GLY A 107 7.78 -11.30 8.23
CA GLY A 107 8.63 -11.91 7.21
C GLY A 107 8.20 -11.55 5.78
N LEU A 108 7.55 -10.40 5.60
CA LEU A 108 7.08 -9.90 4.30
C LEU A 108 8.14 -9.05 3.57
N MET A 109 9.33 -8.93 4.16
CA MET A 109 10.50 -8.29 3.57
C MET A 109 11.49 -9.35 3.11
N ASP A 110 12.04 -9.19 1.91
CA ASP A 110 13.16 -10.00 1.47
C ASP A 110 14.51 -9.45 1.98
N GLU A 111 15.57 -10.25 1.85
CA GLU A 111 16.91 -9.86 2.30
C GLU A 111 17.44 -8.61 1.58
N ALA A 112 17.06 -8.40 0.32
CA ALA A 112 17.48 -7.25 -0.46
C ALA A 112 16.81 -5.96 0.04
N GLU A 113 15.53 -6.03 0.41
CA GLU A 113 14.75 -4.94 0.98
C GLU A 113 15.30 -4.56 2.36
N ILE A 114 15.63 -5.55 3.19
CA ILE A 114 16.26 -5.32 4.51
C ILE A 114 17.63 -4.65 4.35
N ALA A 115 18.46 -5.13 3.42
CA ALA A 115 19.76 -4.52 3.15
C ALA A 115 19.63 -3.07 2.65
N ALA A 116 18.67 -2.79 1.77
CA ALA A 116 18.41 -1.44 1.27
C ALA A 116 17.96 -0.46 2.37
N LEU A 117 17.14 -0.92 3.33
CA LEU A 117 16.76 -0.10 4.49
C LEU A 117 17.96 0.25 5.38
N ASN A 118 18.81 -0.72 5.67
CA ASN A 118 19.98 -0.51 6.54
C ASN A 118 20.97 0.49 5.92
N LEU A 119 21.10 0.52 4.59
CA LEU A 119 21.93 1.49 3.87
C LEU A 119 21.38 2.92 3.88
N LYS A 120 20.05 3.10 3.97
CA LYS A 120 19.42 4.43 4.07
C LYS A 120 19.48 5.03 5.48
N GLY A 121 19.70 4.21 6.51
CA GLY A 121 19.78 4.62 7.92
C GLY A 121 21.21 4.88 8.43
N ALA A 122 22.23 4.65 7.61
CA ALA A 122 23.65 4.92 7.92
C ALA A 122 24.10 6.26 7.32
#